data_AF-A0A2E8A4U4-F1
#
_entry.id   AF-A0A2E8A4U4-F1
#
_cell.length_a   1.000
_cell.length_b   1.000
_cell.length_c   1.000
_cell.angle_alpha   90.00
_cell.angle_beta   90.00
_cell.angle_gamma   90.00
#
_symmetry.space_group_name_H-M   'P 1'
#
loop_
_entity.id
_entity.type
_entity.pdbx_description
1 polymer ?
#
loop_
_entity_poly.entity_id
_entity_poly.type
_entity_poly.pdbx_seq_one_letter_code
_entity_poly.pdbx_strand_id
1 'polypeptide(L)'
;MMIITNQRRMAAAILSQKEGRPVGVHRVWIDPDYLDEVISAVQKDDVRRLIEEGLIKARPIKGTSRARARKAAEQKSKGRRKGQGSRKGSANSRTPKKGKWMQLIRSQRRQLKGMREEGTLTPSEYRYYYRKAKGGSYRSIAHMRTNMVTDGIKIGGDE
;
A
#
# COMPACT_ATOMS: atom_id res chain seq x y z
N MET A 1 35.76 -8.62 31.12
CA MET A 1 34.71 -8.29 30.14
C MET A 1 34.99 -9.12 28.89
N MET A 2 34.19 -10.15 28.62
CA MET A 2 34.40 -11.07 27.49
C MET A 2 33.97 -10.41 26.17
N ILE A 3 34.86 -10.36 25.18
CA ILE A 3 34.65 -9.68 23.89
C ILE A 3 34.30 -10.72 22.81
N ILE A 4 33.01 -10.86 22.50
CA ILE A 4 32.49 -11.78 21.45
C ILE A 4 32.04 -11.04 20.17
N THR A 5 32.50 -9.80 20.00
CA THR A 5 32.04 -8.90 18.92
C THR A 5 32.42 -9.42 17.53
N ASN A 6 33.63 -9.99 17.38
CA ASN A 6 34.10 -10.52 16.11
C ASN A 6 33.35 -11.81 15.74
N GLN A 7 33.16 -12.72 16.68
CA GLN A 7 32.43 -13.98 16.50
C GLN A 7 30.98 -13.71 16.11
N ARG A 8 30.31 -12.76 16.75
CA ARG A 8 28.95 -12.35 16.36
C ARG A 8 28.91 -11.73 14.95
N ARG A 9 29.93 -10.98 14.55
CA ARG A 9 30.03 -10.42 13.19
C ARG A 9 30.23 -11.52 12.14
N MET A 10 31.12 -12.47 12.40
CA MET A 10 31.37 -13.62 11.52
C MET A 10 30.12 -14.50 11.41
N ALA A 11 29.50 -14.84 12.54
CA ALA A 11 28.25 -15.59 12.59
C ALA A 11 27.14 -14.89 11.81
N ALA A 12 26.98 -13.57 11.95
CA ALA A 12 25.99 -12.80 11.21
C ALA A 12 26.20 -12.89 9.69
N ALA A 13 27.45 -12.79 9.22
CA ALA A 13 27.77 -12.91 7.79
C ALA A 13 27.47 -14.31 7.26
N ILE A 14 27.88 -15.36 7.98
CA ILE A 14 27.63 -16.76 7.61
C ILE A 14 26.13 -17.06 7.62
N LEU A 15 25.41 -16.66 8.67
CA LEU A 15 23.96 -16.82 8.77
C LEU A 15 23.22 -16.04 7.69
N SER A 16 23.74 -14.89 7.24
CA SER A 16 23.15 -14.14 6.14
C SER A 16 23.21 -14.88 4.81
N GLN A 17 24.33 -15.56 4.55
CA GLN A 17 24.49 -16.41 3.38
C GLN A 17 23.58 -17.64 3.46
N LYS A 18 23.53 -18.29 4.64
CA LYS A 18 22.73 -19.52 4.86
C LYS A 18 21.22 -19.25 4.81
N GLU A 19 20.73 -18.14 5.36
CA GLU A 19 19.30 -17.78 5.33
C GLU A 19 18.88 -17.07 4.02
N GLY A 20 19.81 -16.74 3.12
CA GLY A 20 19.52 -15.99 1.88
C GLY A 20 19.01 -14.55 2.12
N ARG A 21 19.17 -14.01 3.33
CA ARG A 21 18.72 -12.68 3.74
C ARG A 21 19.68 -12.07 4.77
N PRO A 22 19.79 -10.74 4.87
CA PRO A 22 20.69 -10.12 5.84
C PRO A 22 20.26 -10.41 7.29
N VAL A 23 21.18 -10.99 8.05
CA VAL A 23 21.07 -11.20 9.50
C VAL A 23 21.98 -10.19 10.18
N GLY A 24 21.38 -9.31 11.00
CA GLY A 24 22.15 -8.34 11.78
C GLY A 24 22.85 -8.99 12.98
N VAL A 25 23.96 -8.40 13.43
CA VAL A 25 24.75 -8.85 14.60
C VAL A 25 23.89 -9.00 15.86
N HIS A 26 22.88 -8.13 16.03
CA HIS A 26 21.94 -8.17 17.15
C HIS A 26 20.93 -9.34 17.10
N ARG A 27 20.74 -9.96 15.94
CA ARG A 27 19.90 -11.15 15.77
C ARG A 27 20.65 -12.44 16.07
N VAL A 28 21.98 -12.43 16.09
CA VAL A 28 22.77 -13.59 16.48
C VAL A 28 22.55 -13.86 17.97
N TRP A 29 22.03 -15.04 18.26
CA TRP A 29 21.91 -15.61 19.59
C TRP A 29 22.98 -16.67 19.76
N ILE A 30 23.57 -16.67 20.95
CA ILE A 30 24.63 -17.59 21.36
C ILE A 30 24.13 -18.24 22.65
N ASP A 31 24.36 -19.54 22.78
CA ASP A 31 24.06 -20.27 24.00
C ASP A 31 24.92 -19.74 25.16
N PRO A 32 24.33 -19.29 26.28
CA PRO A 32 25.09 -18.77 27.41
C PRO A 32 25.97 -19.82 28.09
N ASP A 33 25.63 -21.11 28.01
CA ASP A 33 26.35 -22.17 28.73
C ASP A 33 27.64 -22.60 27.98
N TYR A 34 27.73 -22.30 26.69
CA TYR A 34 28.87 -22.64 25.81
C TYR A 34 29.66 -21.40 25.36
N LEU A 35 29.65 -20.33 26.17
CA LEU A 35 30.26 -19.07 25.81
C LEU A 35 31.79 -19.19 25.63
N ASP A 36 32.44 -19.99 26.47
CA ASP A 36 33.90 -20.19 26.42
C ASP A 36 34.34 -20.88 25.12
N GLU A 37 33.56 -21.85 24.65
CA GLU A 37 33.79 -22.53 23.37
C GLU A 37 33.65 -21.56 22.19
N VAL A 38 32.61 -20.72 22.23
CA VAL A 38 32.39 -19.69 21.22
C VAL A 38 33.50 -18.64 21.21
N ILE A 39 34.06 -18.30 22.37
CA ILE A 39 35.21 -17.38 22.47
C ILE A 39 36.45 -17.99 21.82
N SER A 40 36.70 -19.28 22.02
CA SER A 40 37.85 -19.99 21.46
C SER A 40 37.80 -20.11 19.92
N ALA A 41 36.62 -19.98 19.32
CA ALA A 41 36.43 -19.99 17.87
C ALA A 41 36.97 -18.70 17.22
N VAL A 42 38.13 -18.82 16.57
CA VAL A 42 38.79 -17.71 15.84
C VAL A 42 38.49 -17.76 14.34
N GLN A 43 38.40 -18.97 13.76
CA GLN A 43 38.20 -19.14 12.32
C GLN A 43 36.73 -19.17 11.92
N LYS A 44 36.44 -18.87 10.64
CA LYS A 44 35.06 -18.94 10.11
C LYS A 44 34.52 -20.37 10.10
N ASP A 45 35.38 -21.37 9.92
CA ASP A 45 34.99 -22.78 9.91
C ASP A 45 34.54 -23.26 11.29
N ASP A 46 35.21 -22.83 12.36
CA ASP A 46 34.77 -23.09 13.74
C ASP A 46 33.39 -22.48 14.00
N VAL A 47 33.17 -21.23 13.55
CA VAL A 47 31.86 -20.57 13.68
C VAL A 47 30.79 -21.29 12.85
N ARG A 48 31.12 -21.89 11.70
CA ARG A 48 30.18 -22.70 10.92
C ARG A 48 29.76 -23.96 11.69
N ARG A 49 30.72 -24.67 12.29
CA ARG A 49 30.45 -25.84 13.15
C ARG A 49 29.53 -25.48 14.32
N LEU A 50 29.83 -24.41 15.04
CA LEU A 50 28.99 -23.95 16.15
C LEU A 50 27.57 -23.54 15.72
N ILE A 51 27.38 -23.08 14.48
CA ILE A 51 26.06 -22.83 13.90
C ILE A 51 25.34 -24.14 13.57
N GLU A 52 26.05 -25.16 13.09
CA GLU A 52 25.50 -26.48 12.76
C GLU A 52 25.11 -27.28 14.00
N GLU A 53 25.95 -27.24 15.05
CA GLU A 53 25.68 -27.80 16.38
C GLU A 53 24.55 -27.05 17.10
N GLY A 54 24.22 -25.83 16.63
CA GLY A 54 23.12 -25.03 17.15
C GLY A 54 23.49 -24.18 18.38
N LEU A 55 24.77 -24.07 18.72
CA LEU A 55 25.26 -23.16 19.77
C LEU A 55 25.14 -21.69 19.35
N ILE A 56 25.13 -21.43 18.03
CA ILE A 56 24.89 -20.09 17.46
C ILE A 56 23.67 -20.15 16.52
N LYS A 57 22.65 -19.32 16.78
CA LYS A 57 21.41 -19.26 15.97
C LYS A 57 21.03 -17.84 15.59
N ALA A 58 20.34 -17.68 14.47
CA ALA A 58 19.68 -16.43 14.14
C ALA A 58 18.30 -16.37 14.82
N ARG A 59 18.06 -15.35 15.65
CA ARG A 59 16.72 -15.09 16.19
C ARG A 59 15.73 -14.77 15.07
N PRO A 60 14.47 -15.21 15.19
CA PRO A 60 13.44 -14.84 14.22
C PRO A 60 13.27 -13.32 14.17
N ILE A 61 12.88 -12.82 12.99
CA ILE A 61 12.64 -11.39 12.81
C ILE A 61 11.43 -10.98 13.67
N LYS A 62 11.64 -10.01 14.55
CA LYS A 62 10.55 -9.40 15.32
C LYS A 62 9.74 -8.50 14.39
N GLY A 63 8.63 -9.01 13.88
CA GLY A 63 7.67 -8.23 13.09
C GLY A 63 6.76 -7.36 13.96
N THR A 64 6.20 -6.29 13.40
CA THR A 64 5.16 -5.49 14.06
C THR A 64 3.77 -5.92 13.61
N SER A 65 2.88 -6.19 14.58
CA SER A 65 1.50 -6.58 14.26
C SER A 65 0.71 -5.40 13.66
N ARG A 66 -0.03 -5.68 12.59
CA ARG A 66 -0.95 -4.72 11.95
C ARG A 66 -2.42 -4.90 12.36
N ALA A 67 -2.73 -5.78 13.32
CA ALA A 67 -4.12 -6.13 13.67
C ALA A 67 -4.97 -4.90 14.06
N ARG A 68 -4.45 -4.04 14.94
CA ARG A 68 -5.15 -2.80 15.37
C ARG A 68 -5.35 -1.81 14.22
N ALA A 69 -4.35 -1.68 13.35
CA ALA A 69 -4.44 -0.81 12.17
C ALA A 69 -5.50 -1.32 11.18
N ARG A 70 -5.56 -2.63 10.94
CA ARG A 70 -6.58 -3.26 10.08
C ARG A 70 -7.99 -3.07 10.64
N LYS A 71 -8.19 -3.33 11.95
CA LYS A 71 -9.46 -3.08 12.62
C LYS A 71 -9.89 -1.62 12.48
N ALA A 72 -8.98 -0.67 12.67
CA ALA A 72 -9.29 0.75 12.47
C ALA A 72 -9.63 1.11 11.02
N ALA A 73 -8.96 0.50 10.04
CA ALA A 73 -9.26 0.69 8.61
C ALA A 73 -10.65 0.18 8.24
N GLU A 74 -11.04 -0.99 8.75
CA GLU A 74 -12.39 -1.55 8.56
C GLU A 74 -13.48 -0.67 9.18
N GLN A 75 -13.26 -0.13 10.38
CA GLN A 75 -14.22 0.81 10.97
C GLN A 75 -14.31 2.10 10.13
N LYS A 76 -13.18 2.58 9.57
CA LYS A 76 -13.16 3.74 8.68
C LYS A 76 -13.86 3.48 7.36
N SER A 77 -13.77 2.28 6.77
CA SER A 77 -14.48 1.96 5.52
C SER A 77 -16.00 1.99 5.74
N LYS A 78 -16.49 1.49 6.89
CA LYS A 78 -17.89 1.58 7.34
C LYS A 78 -18.37 3.00 7.69
N GLY A 79 -17.52 4.03 7.54
CA GLY A 79 -17.88 5.42 7.84
C GLY A 79 -17.62 5.87 9.29
N ARG A 80 -17.25 4.96 10.19
CA ARG A 80 -16.94 5.29 11.60
C ARG A 80 -15.57 5.97 11.72
N ARG A 81 -15.30 6.63 12.86
CA ARG A 81 -14.02 7.34 13.14
C ARG A 81 -13.66 8.42 12.09
N LYS A 82 -14.68 9.05 11.47
CA LYS A 82 -14.54 10.11 10.45
C LYS A 82 -15.24 11.44 10.83
N GLY A 83 -15.75 11.56 12.06
CA GLY A 83 -16.42 12.75 12.60
C GLY A 83 -15.49 13.97 12.68
N GLN A 84 -16.06 15.17 12.89
CA GLN A 84 -15.33 16.45 12.82
C GLN A 84 -14.16 16.51 13.81
N GLY A 85 -14.35 16.08 15.07
CA GLY A 85 -13.28 16.08 16.08
C GLY A 85 -12.09 15.15 15.79
N SER A 86 -12.24 14.18 14.86
CA SER A 86 -11.12 13.33 14.42
C SER A 86 -10.33 13.93 13.24
N ARG A 87 -10.75 15.09 12.71
CA ARG A 87 -10.13 15.72 11.54
C ARG A 87 -9.12 16.77 12.00
N LYS A 88 -7.89 16.70 11.48
CA LYS A 88 -6.82 17.66 11.80
C LYS A 88 -6.44 18.57 10.62
N GLY A 89 -6.70 18.15 9.39
CA GLY A 89 -6.38 18.90 8.18
C GLY A 89 -7.59 19.58 7.55
N SER A 90 -7.35 20.67 6.80
CA SER A 90 -8.38 21.40 6.06
C SER A 90 -9.08 20.52 5.02
N ALA A 91 -10.27 20.92 4.59
CA ALA A 91 -11.04 20.18 3.59
C ALA A 91 -10.27 20.02 2.26
N ASN A 92 -9.51 21.05 1.85
CA ASN A 92 -8.71 21.01 0.62
C ASN A 92 -7.48 20.10 0.77
N SER A 93 -6.86 20.01 1.96
CA SER A 93 -5.75 19.06 2.20
C SER A 93 -6.23 17.61 2.16
N ARG A 94 -7.38 17.32 2.77
CA ARG A 94 -7.97 15.96 2.80
C ARG A 94 -8.53 15.53 1.46
N THR A 95 -9.10 16.45 0.69
CA THR A 95 -9.67 16.15 -0.64
C THR A 95 -9.51 17.36 -1.56
N PRO A 96 -8.38 17.44 -2.28
CA PRO A 96 -8.04 18.61 -3.10
C PRO A 96 -9.08 18.95 -4.17
N LYS A 97 -9.41 20.24 -4.31
CA LYS A 97 -10.40 20.74 -5.29
C LYS A 97 -10.07 20.29 -6.73
N LYS A 98 -8.81 20.45 -7.16
CA LYS A 98 -8.35 20.04 -8.50
C LYS A 98 -8.51 18.52 -8.70
N GLY A 99 -8.20 17.72 -7.69
CA GLY A 99 -8.36 16.26 -7.73
C GLY A 99 -9.81 15.86 -7.93
N LYS A 100 -10.74 16.46 -7.18
CA LYS A 100 -12.19 16.25 -7.34
C LYS A 100 -12.67 16.61 -8.75
N TRP A 101 -12.28 17.78 -9.26
CA TRP A 101 -12.64 18.21 -10.61
C TRP A 101 -12.12 17.26 -11.68
N MET A 102 -10.85 16.84 -11.58
CA MET A 102 -10.24 15.87 -12.51
C MET A 102 -10.98 14.52 -12.49
N GLN A 103 -11.31 14.00 -11.31
CA GLN A 103 -12.05 12.74 -11.19
C GLN A 103 -13.43 12.84 -11.87
N LEU A 104 -14.15 13.93 -11.61
CA LEU A 104 -15.46 14.19 -12.20
C LEU A 104 -15.40 14.29 -13.74
N ILE A 105 -14.58 15.20 -14.27
CA ILE A 105 -14.53 15.44 -15.73
C ILE A 105 -14.00 14.23 -16.50
N ARG A 106 -13.02 13.49 -15.96
CA ARG A 106 -12.50 12.28 -16.61
C ARG A 106 -13.56 11.18 -16.65
N SER A 107 -14.34 11.02 -15.58
CA SER A 107 -15.42 10.03 -15.53
C SER A 107 -16.54 10.34 -16.53
N GLN A 108 -16.95 11.61 -16.64
CA GLN A 108 -17.94 12.06 -17.61
C GLN A 108 -17.44 11.89 -19.06
N ARG A 109 -16.20 12.31 -19.35
CA ARG A 109 -15.62 12.17 -20.70
C ARG A 109 -15.43 10.73 -21.13
N ARG A 110 -15.07 9.84 -20.19
CA ARG A 110 -14.98 8.40 -20.48
C ARG A 110 -16.34 7.84 -20.87
N GLN A 111 -17.40 8.19 -20.13
CA GLN A 111 -18.76 7.79 -20.44
C GLN A 111 -19.24 8.33 -21.81
N LEU A 112 -19.00 9.62 -22.08
CA LEU A 112 -19.29 10.22 -23.39
C LEU A 112 -18.57 9.54 -24.54
N LYS A 113 -17.31 9.16 -24.32
CA LYS A 113 -16.51 8.43 -25.32
C LYS A 113 -17.11 7.05 -25.59
N GLY A 114 -17.48 6.30 -24.55
CA GLY A 114 -18.13 5.00 -24.68
C GLY A 114 -19.45 5.08 -25.45
N MET A 115 -20.34 6.01 -25.08
CA MET A 115 -21.61 6.22 -25.78
C MET A 115 -21.44 6.60 -27.26
N ARG A 116 -20.34 7.27 -27.63
CA ARG A 116 -20.03 7.57 -29.03
C ARG A 116 -19.53 6.34 -29.78
N GLU A 117 -18.73 5.49 -29.12
CA GLU A 117 -18.22 4.24 -29.71
C GLU A 117 -19.34 3.21 -29.89
N GLU A 118 -20.32 3.19 -28.99
CA GLU A 118 -21.54 2.37 -29.07
C GLU A 118 -22.55 2.86 -30.12
N GLY A 119 -22.39 4.10 -30.63
CA GLY A 119 -23.32 4.72 -31.57
C GLY A 119 -24.54 5.39 -30.94
N THR A 120 -24.68 5.35 -29.60
CA THR A 120 -25.73 6.06 -28.85
C THR A 120 -25.67 7.58 -29.03
N LEU A 121 -24.47 8.14 -29.24
CA LEU A 121 -24.26 9.56 -29.53
C LEU A 121 -23.68 9.76 -30.92
N THR A 122 -24.29 10.68 -31.67
CA THR A 122 -23.67 11.21 -32.89
C THR A 122 -22.44 12.06 -32.57
N PRO A 123 -21.51 12.29 -33.52
CA PRO A 123 -20.33 13.12 -33.29
C PRO A 123 -20.63 14.57 -32.86
N SER A 124 -21.74 15.14 -33.36
CA SER A 124 -22.21 16.49 -33.00
C SER A 124 -22.71 16.55 -31.56
N GLU A 125 -23.57 15.59 -31.17
CA GLU A 125 -24.07 15.45 -29.80
C GLU A 125 -22.93 15.20 -28.81
N TYR A 126 -22.01 14.28 -29.12
CA TYR A 126 -20.82 14.05 -28.30
C TYR A 126 -20.07 15.35 -28.03
N ARG A 127 -19.85 16.17 -29.06
CA ARG A 127 -19.12 17.45 -28.92
C ARG A 127 -19.89 18.46 -28.08
N TYR A 128 -21.22 18.51 -28.20
CA TYR A 128 -22.09 19.34 -27.37
C TYR A 128 -21.96 18.98 -25.89
N TYR A 129 -22.17 17.70 -25.54
CA TYR A 129 -22.08 17.23 -24.16
C TYR A 129 -20.66 17.30 -23.59
N TYR A 130 -19.64 17.10 -24.42
CA TYR A 130 -18.24 17.25 -24.01
C TYR A 130 -17.91 18.69 -23.57
N ARG A 131 -18.45 19.69 -24.29
CA ARG A 131 -18.30 21.11 -23.93
C ARG A 131 -19.09 21.46 -22.66
N LYS A 132 -20.33 20.98 -22.52
CA LYS A 132 -21.12 21.13 -21.27
C LYS A 132 -20.40 20.50 -20.07
N ALA A 133 -19.84 19.31 -20.22
CA ALA A 133 -19.05 18.66 -19.19
C ALA A 133 -17.81 19.50 -18.81
N LYS A 134 -17.07 20.04 -19.79
CA LYS A 134 -15.95 20.96 -19.54
C LYS A 134 -16.39 22.18 -18.72
N GLY A 135 -17.58 22.73 -19.00
CA GLY A 135 -18.18 23.85 -18.28
C GLY A 135 -18.64 23.54 -16.85
N GLY A 136 -18.61 22.26 -16.43
CA GLY A 136 -19.05 21.86 -15.09
C GLY A 136 -20.57 21.79 -14.94
N SER A 137 -21.32 21.71 -16.04
CA SER A 137 -22.79 21.63 -16.02
C SER A 137 -23.33 20.38 -15.31
N TYR A 138 -22.51 19.34 -15.15
CA TYR A 138 -22.92 18.07 -14.55
C TYR A 138 -22.23 17.76 -13.22
N ARG A 139 -23.03 17.42 -12.20
CA ARG A 139 -22.55 17.06 -10.85
C ARG A 139 -22.08 15.61 -10.72
N SER A 140 -22.58 14.72 -11.58
CA SER A 140 -22.26 13.29 -11.62
C SER A 140 -22.53 12.71 -13.01
N ILE A 141 -22.15 11.46 -13.25
CA ILE A 141 -22.53 10.74 -14.47
C ILE A 141 -24.05 10.56 -14.54
N ALA A 142 -24.70 10.19 -13.43
CA ALA A 142 -26.15 10.05 -13.37
C ALA A 142 -26.85 11.36 -13.77
N HIS A 143 -26.42 12.50 -13.22
CA HIS A 143 -26.98 13.80 -13.59
C HIS A 143 -26.77 14.12 -15.08
N MET A 144 -25.62 13.75 -15.66
CA MET A 144 -25.39 13.89 -17.10
C MET A 144 -26.35 13.03 -17.92
N ARG A 145 -26.54 11.76 -17.55
CA ARG A 145 -27.49 10.84 -18.21
C ARG A 145 -28.93 11.36 -18.11
N THR A 146 -29.37 11.83 -16.94
CA THR A 146 -30.72 12.42 -16.78
C THR A 146 -30.94 13.60 -17.72
N ASN A 147 -29.97 14.52 -17.82
CA ASN A 147 -30.08 15.66 -18.74
C ASN A 147 -30.15 15.22 -20.22
N MET A 148 -29.36 14.21 -20.61
CA MET A 148 -29.41 13.67 -21.97
C MET A 148 -30.75 13.03 -22.30
N VAL A 149 -31.36 12.33 -21.34
CA VAL A 149 -32.71 11.75 -21.50
C VAL A 149 -33.75 12.85 -21.66
N THR A 150 -33.65 13.93 -20.88
CA THR A 150 -34.50 15.13 -21.05
C THR A 150 -34.30 15.78 -22.42
N ASP A 151 -33.07 15.80 -22.92
CA ASP A 151 -32.71 16.31 -24.25
C ASP A 151 -33.11 15.33 -25.39
N GLY A 152 -33.75 14.18 -25.08
CA GLY A 152 -34.33 13.24 -26.05
C GLY A 152 -33.44 12.06 -26.45
N ILE A 153 -32.29 11.88 -25.78
CA ILE A 153 -31.34 10.81 -26.11
C ILE A 153 -31.77 9.50 -25.45
N LYS A 154 -31.99 8.48 -26.28
CA LYS A 154 -32.31 7.12 -25.83
C LYS A 154 -31.05 6.45 -25.30
N ILE A 155 -30.80 6.58 -24.01
CA ILE A 155 -29.75 5.84 -23.32
C ILE A 155 -30.35 4.49 -22.93
N GLY A 156 -29.78 3.39 -23.42
CA GLY A 156 -30.15 2.04 -22.99
C GLY A 156 -30.04 1.94 -21.47
N GLY A 157 -31.10 1.45 -20.83
CA GLY A 157 -31.12 1.27 -19.38
C GLY A 157 -30.14 0.18 -18.98
N ASP A 158 -29.11 0.55 -18.22
CA ASP A 158 -28.41 -0.38 -17.35
C ASP A 158 -29.41 -0.78 -16.24
N GLU A 159 -30.14 -1.88 -16.40
CA GLU A 159 -30.52 -2.74 -15.26
C GLU A 159 -29.31 -3.57 -14.82
#